data_AF-A0A2V7YZ38-F1
#
_entry.id   AF-A0A2V7YZ38-F1
#
_cell.length_a   1.000
_cell.length_b   1.000
_cell.length_c   1.000
_cell.angle_alpha   90.00
_cell.angle_beta   90.00
_cell.angle_gamma   90.00
#
_symmetry.space_group_name_H-M   'P 1'
#
loop_
_entity.id
_entity.type
_entity.pdbx_description
1 polymer ?
#
loop_
_entity_poly.entity_id
_entity_poly.type
_entity_poly.pdbx_seq_one_letter_code
_entity_poly.pdbx_strand_id
1 'polypeptide(L)'
;MRPSSLQRLAGTLALLLLLAVAAGAAPVPAPSERGYPLIQTYEPSLPEASTESFDVTRDPRGVLYFANFAGVLVYDGAWWQRIAVGKGRAAFRVASDPNGRVAVGGDDEIGYLSPDGHGTLRYVSLLGLLPPQQRALGQTLSLQATPQGFAFMTGRWLLVWDGTRVVTAATFPGDRPFAESFAVGREICVWTREGISRLRGTRLEPVPGGEVFRNRRVDQILPAGGGMLVSVRGEGLFLLRDGKVTPFAPEASRWTAAKRLLSGERLADGR
;
A
#
# COMPACT_ATOMS: atom_id res chain seq x y z
N MET A 1 -68.67 -28.90 -40.51
CA MET A 1 -68.22 -27.49 -40.67
C MET A 1 -66.81 -27.40 -40.11
N ARG A 2 -65.80 -27.15 -40.96
CA ARG A 2 -64.39 -27.05 -40.53
C ARG A 2 -64.12 -25.61 -40.08
N PRO A 3 -63.56 -25.38 -38.88
CA PRO A 3 -63.24 -24.02 -38.45
C PRO A 3 -62.23 -23.40 -39.42
N SER A 4 -62.45 -22.13 -39.78
CA SER A 4 -61.63 -21.39 -40.74
C SER A 4 -60.19 -21.26 -40.23
N SER A 5 -59.23 -21.24 -41.15
CA SER A 5 -57.79 -21.14 -40.87
C SER A 5 -57.44 -19.99 -39.93
N LEU A 6 -58.21 -18.89 -39.95
CA LEU A 6 -58.07 -17.74 -39.07
C LEU A 6 -58.36 -18.04 -37.58
N GLN A 7 -59.32 -18.93 -37.26
CA GLN A 7 -59.61 -19.30 -35.88
C GLN A 7 -58.52 -20.20 -35.27
N ARG A 8 -57.84 -21.00 -36.11
CA ARG A 8 -56.69 -21.82 -35.67
C ARG A 8 -55.45 -20.96 -35.42
N LEU A 9 -55.21 -19.95 -36.26
CA LEU A 9 -54.12 -18.99 -36.07
C LEU A 9 -54.30 -18.16 -34.79
N ALA A 10 -55.51 -17.67 -34.51
CA ALA A 10 -55.80 -16.90 -33.30
C ALA A 10 -55.61 -17.71 -32.00
N GLY A 11 -56.05 -18.98 -31.98
CA GLY A 11 -55.84 -19.88 -30.84
C GLY A 11 -54.38 -20.25 -30.60
N THR A 12 -53.60 -20.40 -31.68
CA THR A 12 -52.15 -20.70 -31.58
C THR A 12 -51.35 -19.47 -31.11
N LEU A 13 -51.75 -18.27 -31.56
CA LEU A 13 -51.15 -17.01 -31.11
C LEU A 13 -51.44 -16.74 -29.64
N ALA A 14 -52.67 -16.99 -29.18
CA ALA A 14 -53.06 -16.86 -27.77
C ALA A 14 -52.30 -17.86 -26.87
N LEU A 15 -52.12 -19.10 -27.33
CA LEU A 15 -51.36 -20.12 -26.59
C LEU A 15 -49.85 -19.80 -26.53
N LEU A 16 -49.27 -19.23 -27.59
CA LEU A 16 -47.88 -18.75 -27.62
C LEU A 16 -47.67 -17.52 -26.72
N LEU A 17 -48.65 -16.62 -26.64
CA LEU A 17 -48.63 -15.48 -25.71
C LEU A 17 -48.76 -15.93 -24.25
N LEU A 18 -49.56 -16.95 -23.95
CA LEU A 18 -49.67 -17.55 -22.61
C LEU A 18 -48.40 -18.32 -22.19
N LEU A 19 -47.73 -18.99 -23.12
CA LEU A 19 -46.44 -19.66 -22.87
C LEU A 19 -45.27 -18.67 -22.70
N ALA A 20 -45.32 -17.51 -23.36
CA ALA A 20 -44.32 -16.45 -23.18
C ALA A 20 -44.43 -15.74 -21.82
N VAL A 21 -45.62 -15.71 -21.20
CA VAL A 21 -45.82 -15.16 -19.85
C VAL A 21 -45.43 -16.17 -18.75
N ALA A 22 -45.49 -17.47 -19.04
CA ALA A 22 -45.10 -18.54 -18.11
C ALA A 22 -43.59 -18.86 -18.13
N ALA A 23 -42.84 -18.37 -19.12
CA ALA A 23 -41.38 -18.48 -19.19
C ALA A 23 -40.69 -17.49 -18.24
N GLY A 24 -40.89 -17.75 -16.93
CA GLY A 24 -39.99 -17.44 -15.83
C GLY A 24 -39.19 -16.15 -15.92
N ALA A 25 -39.74 -15.07 -15.36
CA ALA A 25 -38.90 -14.11 -14.66
C ALA A 25 -38.20 -14.89 -13.53
N ALA A 26 -36.97 -15.35 -13.77
CA ALA A 26 -36.14 -15.88 -12.70
C ALA A 26 -36.08 -14.80 -11.60
N PRO A 27 -36.31 -15.16 -10.32
CA PRO A 27 -36.20 -14.18 -9.25
C PRO A 27 -34.80 -13.58 -9.32
N VAL A 28 -34.73 -12.27 -9.61
CA VAL A 28 -33.48 -11.52 -9.48
C VAL A 28 -33.07 -11.71 -8.03
N PRO A 29 -31.93 -12.33 -7.72
CA PRO A 29 -31.50 -12.47 -6.34
C PRO A 29 -31.46 -11.06 -5.75
N ALA A 30 -32.23 -10.84 -4.68
CA ALA A 30 -32.19 -9.58 -3.96
C ALA A 30 -30.72 -9.30 -3.63
N PRO A 31 -30.25 -8.04 -3.75
CA PRO A 31 -28.91 -7.70 -3.35
C PRO A 31 -28.70 -8.22 -1.93
N SER A 32 -27.70 -9.07 -1.73
CA SER A 32 -27.32 -9.47 -0.36
C SER A 32 -27.04 -8.18 0.39
N GLU A 33 -27.79 -7.89 1.44
CA GLU A 33 -27.49 -6.77 2.33
C GLU A 33 -26.12 -7.05 2.96
N ARG A 34 -25.07 -6.54 2.32
CA ARG A 34 -23.76 -6.42 2.92
C ARG A 34 -23.90 -5.28 3.92
N GLY A 35 -24.31 -5.61 5.14
CA GLY A 35 -24.38 -4.63 6.23
C GLY A 35 -23.09 -3.81 6.29
N TYR A 36 -23.20 -2.53 6.63
CA TYR A 36 -22.00 -1.70 6.80
C TYR A 36 -21.16 -2.24 7.96
N PRO A 37 -19.82 -2.18 7.87
CA PRO A 37 -18.98 -2.50 9.01
C PRO A 37 -19.38 -1.59 10.18
N LEU A 38 -19.35 -2.14 11.40
CA LEU A 38 -19.47 -1.31 12.60
C LEU A 38 -18.26 -0.37 12.63
N ILE A 39 -18.51 0.93 12.48
CA ILE A 39 -17.49 1.97 12.51
C ILE A 39 -17.52 2.63 13.89
N GLN A 40 -16.36 2.68 14.53
CA GLN A 40 -16.14 3.45 15.75
C GLN A 40 -15.06 4.49 15.48
N THR A 41 -15.31 5.73 15.89
CA THR A 41 -14.37 6.84 15.74
C THR A 41 -13.63 7.08 17.05
N TYR A 42 -12.31 7.25 16.94
CA TYR A 42 -11.43 7.61 18.04
C TYR A 42 -10.76 8.95 17.70
N GLU A 43 -11.29 10.04 18.24
CA GLU A 43 -10.76 11.38 17.96
C GLU A 43 -9.60 11.69 18.90
N PRO A 44 -8.48 12.24 18.40
CA PRO A 44 -7.42 12.75 19.26
C PRO A 44 -7.95 13.86 20.16
N SER A 45 -7.88 13.68 21.48
CA SER A 45 -8.23 14.72 22.46
C SER A 45 -7.14 15.81 22.58
N LEU A 46 -6.45 16.11 21.48
CA LEU A 46 -5.27 16.97 21.39
C LEU A 46 -5.58 18.16 20.49
N PRO A 47 -5.60 19.40 21.02
CA PRO A 47 -5.93 20.60 20.23
C PRO A 47 -5.01 20.85 19.03
N GLU A 48 -3.75 20.40 19.10
CA GLU A 48 -2.77 20.61 18.02
C GLU A 48 -2.80 19.50 16.95
N ALA A 49 -3.58 18.43 17.12
CA ALA A 49 -3.66 17.36 16.14
C ALA A 49 -4.34 17.87 14.86
N SER A 50 -3.73 17.61 13.70
CA SER A 50 -4.42 17.81 12.43
C SER A 50 -5.45 16.70 12.22
N THR A 51 -6.53 17.02 11.50
CA THR A 51 -7.55 16.06 11.08
C THR A 51 -7.03 15.07 10.03
N GLU A 52 -5.89 15.34 9.39
CA GLU A 52 -5.31 14.49 8.35
C GLU A 52 -4.17 13.62 8.90
N SER A 53 -4.32 12.30 8.77
CA SER A 53 -3.25 11.32 9.00
C SER A 53 -2.81 10.68 7.70
N PHE A 54 -1.50 10.57 7.49
CA PHE A 54 -0.90 10.12 6.23
C PHE A 54 -0.52 8.65 6.22
N ASP A 55 -0.27 8.09 7.39
CA ASP A 55 0.22 6.73 7.57
C ASP A 55 -0.07 6.24 8.99
N VAL A 56 -0.16 4.94 9.17
CA VAL A 56 -0.41 4.30 10.46
C VAL A 56 0.43 3.05 10.62
N THR A 57 0.98 2.86 11.82
CA THR A 57 1.63 1.61 12.19
C THR A 57 1.27 1.21 13.61
N ARG A 58 1.43 -0.08 13.90
CA ARG A 58 1.20 -0.67 15.22
C ARG A 58 2.49 -1.33 15.67
N ASP A 59 2.91 -1.08 16.90
CA ASP A 59 4.06 -1.78 17.48
C ASP A 59 3.66 -3.15 18.08
N PRO A 60 4.63 -4.00 18.49
CA PRO A 60 4.33 -5.28 19.12
C PRO A 60 3.55 -5.19 20.44
N ARG A 61 3.53 -4.03 21.10
CA ARG A 61 2.79 -3.79 22.35
C ARG A 61 1.32 -3.43 22.09
N GLY A 62 0.95 -3.14 20.83
CA GLY A 62 -0.40 -2.73 20.46
C GLY A 62 -0.61 -1.22 20.38
N VAL A 63 0.45 -0.44 20.59
CA VAL A 63 0.37 1.02 20.49
C VAL A 63 0.28 1.42 19.02
N LEU A 64 -0.65 2.30 18.70
CA LEU A 64 -0.85 2.85 17.37
C LEU A 64 -0.11 4.17 17.22
N TYR A 65 0.50 4.35 16.05
CA TYR A 65 1.25 5.55 15.69
C TYR A 65 0.71 6.06 14.36
N PHE A 66 0.35 7.35 14.32
CA PHE A 66 -0.18 8.00 13.14
C PHE A 66 0.74 9.13 12.70
N ALA A 67 1.15 9.10 11.44
CA ALA A 67 1.88 10.21 10.81
C ALA A 67 0.92 11.36 10.52
N ASN A 68 1.21 12.56 11.00
CA ASN A 68 0.31 13.71 10.97
C ASN A 68 1.07 15.00 10.68
N PHE A 69 0.37 16.05 10.24
CA PHE A 69 0.98 17.38 10.08
C PHE A 69 1.59 17.93 11.39
N ALA A 70 1.06 17.55 12.55
CA ALA A 70 1.55 18.00 13.86
C ALA A 70 2.72 17.16 14.43
N GLY A 71 3.21 16.18 13.67
CA GLY A 71 4.21 15.20 14.09
C GLY A 71 3.64 13.78 14.13
N VAL A 72 3.97 13.00 15.16
CA VAL A 72 3.41 11.66 15.34
C VAL A 72 2.36 11.68 16.45
N LEU A 73 1.15 11.21 16.16
CA LEU A 73 0.14 10.94 17.18
C LEU A 73 0.28 9.49 17.65
N VAL A 74 0.27 9.28 18.96
CA VAL A 74 0.43 7.97 19.60
C VAL A 74 -0.85 7.68 20.37
N TYR A 75 -1.41 6.50 20.18
CA TYR A 75 -2.61 6.04 20.88
C TYR A 75 -2.35 4.67 21.49
N ASP A 76 -2.48 4.57 22.82
CA ASP A 76 -2.24 3.35 23.59
C ASP A 76 -3.52 2.52 23.85
N GLY A 77 -4.67 2.96 23.33
CA GLY A 77 -5.98 2.38 23.59
C GLY A 77 -6.83 3.17 24.59
N ALA A 78 -6.23 4.15 25.29
CA ALA A 78 -6.95 5.03 26.22
C ALA A 78 -6.61 6.50 25.99
N TRP A 79 -5.33 6.83 25.80
CA TRP A 79 -4.83 8.19 25.74
C TRP A 79 -4.10 8.49 24.44
N TRP A 80 -4.23 9.75 24.02
CA TRP A 80 -3.50 10.30 22.90
C TRP A 80 -2.31 11.11 23.39
N GLN A 81 -1.17 10.94 22.72
CA GLN A 81 0.02 11.77 22.90
C GLN A 81 0.52 12.26 21.55
N ARG A 82 1.02 13.49 21.50
CA ARG A 82 1.76 14.01 20.34
C ARG A 82 3.27 13.97 20.59
N ILE A 83 4.01 13.52 19.59
CA ILE A 83 5.47 13.63 19.53
C ILE A 83 5.85 14.56 18.38
N ALA A 84 6.50 15.67 18.71
CA ALA A 84 7.00 16.60 17.72
C ALA A 84 8.16 15.97 16.93
N VAL A 85 8.18 16.22 15.61
CA VAL A 85 9.23 15.76 14.70
C VAL A 85 10.06 16.97 14.27
N GLY A 86 11.39 16.88 14.40
CA GLY A 86 12.30 18.00 14.10
C GLY A 86 11.88 19.30 14.80
N LYS A 87 11.81 20.40 14.05
CA LYS A 87 11.31 21.71 14.53
C LYS A 87 9.79 21.87 14.32
N GLY A 88 9.00 20.84 14.63
CA GLY A 88 7.54 20.85 14.44
C GLY A 88 7.12 20.59 12.99
N ARG A 89 7.87 19.74 12.28
CA ARG A 89 7.58 19.35 10.90
C ARG A 89 6.54 18.22 10.83
N ALA A 90 5.89 18.11 9.68
CA ALA A 90 4.95 17.03 9.40
C ALA A 90 5.65 15.66 9.36
N ALA A 91 5.02 14.65 9.94
CA ALA A 91 5.32 13.26 9.66
C ALA A 91 4.44 12.78 8.52
N PHE A 92 5.02 12.07 7.56
CA PHE A 92 4.30 11.49 6.42
C PHE A 92 4.29 9.97 6.43
N ARG A 93 5.28 9.33 7.07
CA ARG A 93 5.42 7.88 7.12
C ARG A 93 5.84 7.42 8.51
N VAL A 94 5.32 6.28 8.93
CA VAL A 94 5.70 5.60 10.18
C VAL A 94 5.82 4.09 9.94
N ALA A 95 6.81 3.46 10.56
CA ALA A 95 6.94 2.00 10.52
C ALA A 95 7.47 1.48 11.85
N SER A 96 6.84 0.42 12.37
CA SER A 96 7.35 -0.33 13.51
C SER A 96 8.23 -1.50 13.07
N ASP A 97 9.21 -1.86 13.89
CA ASP A 97 9.93 -3.12 13.76
C ASP A 97 9.49 -4.14 14.84
N PRO A 98 9.87 -5.42 14.70
CA PRO A 98 9.54 -6.44 15.69
C PRO A 98 10.12 -6.21 17.10
N ASN A 99 11.09 -5.29 17.24
CA ASN A 99 11.69 -4.92 18.53
C ASN A 99 10.96 -3.73 19.19
N GLY A 100 9.89 -3.21 18.56
CA GLY A 100 9.12 -2.08 19.06
C GLY A 100 9.76 -0.71 18.83
N ARG A 101 10.79 -0.62 17.98
CA ARG A 101 11.26 0.68 17.48
C ARG A 101 10.28 1.18 16.44
N VAL A 102 10.04 2.49 16.41
CA VAL A 102 9.18 3.13 15.42
C VAL A 102 9.98 4.17 14.67
N ALA A 103 10.18 3.98 13.38
CA ALA A 103 10.77 4.99 12.51
C ALA A 103 9.73 6.00 12.05
N VAL A 104 10.21 7.21 11.77
CA VAL A 104 9.41 8.35 11.33
C VAL A 104 10.08 8.99 10.12
N GLY A 105 9.34 9.12 9.03
CA GLY A 105 9.72 9.87 7.84
C GLY A 105 8.83 11.09 7.69
N GLY A 106 9.42 12.28 7.62
CA GLY A 106 8.71 13.55 7.52
C GLY A 106 9.13 14.36 6.30
N ASP A 107 8.84 15.66 6.35
CA ASP A 107 9.42 16.66 5.44
C ASP A 107 10.81 17.05 5.92
N ASP A 108 11.85 16.86 5.10
CA ASP A 108 13.25 17.12 5.46
C ASP A 108 13.68 16.46 6.79
N GLU A 109 13.03 15.37 7.17
CA GLU A 109 13.26 14.65 8.43
C GLU A 109 13.17 13.14 8.20
N ILE A 110 14.17 12.44 8.72
CA ILE A 110 14.11 11.00 8.94
C ILE A 110 14.65 10.72 10.33
N GLY A 111 14.01 9.80 11.04
CA GLY A 111 14.38 9.49 12.41
C GLY A 111 13.62 8.31 12.97
N TYR A 112 13.69 8.17 14.29
CA TYR A 112 12.97 7.14 15.02
C TYR A 112 12.56 7.64 16.41
N LEU A 113 11.63 6.91 17.02
CA LEU A 113 11.15 7.16 18.35
C LEU A 113 11.94 6.30 19.35
N SER A 114 12.48 6.94 20.38
CA SER A 114 13.21 6.28 21.47
C SER A 114 12.80 6.86 22.82
N PRO A 115 12.67 6.06 23.87
CA PRO A 115 12.51 6.60 25.22
C PRO A 115 13.74 7.43 25.59
N ASP A 116 13.52 8.55 26.27
CA ASP A 116 14.57 9.29 26.97
C ASP A 116 14.92 8.60 28.31
N GLY A 117 15.83 9.20 29.08
CA GLY A 117 16.28 8.65 30.38
C GLY A 117 15.17 8.48 31.42
N HIS A 118 13.99 9.08 31.20
CA HIS A 118 12.80 8.94 32.05
C HIS A 118 11.73 8.02 31.44
N GLY A 119 12.03 7.36 30.32
CA GLY A 119 11.09 6.49 29.62
C GLY A 119 10.10 7.23 28.72
N THR A 120 10.20 8.56 28.59
CA THR A 120 9.29 9.33 27.73
C THR A 120 9.73 9.20 26.28
N LEU A 121 8.81 8.80 25.40
CA LEU A 121 9.11 8.61 23.98
C LEU A 121 9.42 9.96 23.29
N ARG A 122 10.59 10.06 22.66
CA ARG A 122 11.07 11.26 21.94
C ARG A 122 11.51 10.90 20.53
N TYR A 123 11.38 11.87 19.62
CA TYR A 123 11.95 11.76 18.28
C TYR A 123 13.46 11.98 18.30
N VAL A 124 14.19 11.08 17.65
CA VAL A 124 15.64 11.15 17.44
C VAL A 124 15.89 11.30 15.94
N SER A 125 16.42 12.46 15.53
CA SER A 125 16.73 12.75 14.14
C SER A 125 17.99 12.01 13.67
N LEU A 126 17.94 11.44 12.47
CA LEU A 126 19.08 10.78 11.81
C LEU A 126 19.80 11.70 10.82
N LEU A 127 19.35 12.96 10.64
CA LEU A 127 19.96 13.90 9.70
C LEU A 127 21.45 14.17 9.97
N GLY A 128 21.87 14.09 11.23
CA GLY A 128 23.27 14.23 11.62
C GLY A 128 24.20 13.15 11.06
N LEU A 129 23.62 11.99 10.69
CA LEU A 129 24.34 10.87 10.08
C LEU A 129 24.45 11.00 8.55
N LEU A 130 23.80 12.00 7.96
CA LEU A 130 23.86 12.27 6.52
C LEU A 130 24.92 13.34 6.20
N PRO A 131 25.57 13.23 5.02
CA PRO A 131 26.34 14.32 4.43
C PRO A 131 25.49 15.59 4.29
N PRO A 132 26.05 16.80 4.49
CA PRO A 132 25.29 18.06 4.39
C PRO A 132 24.46 18.20 3.10
N GLN A 133 24.98 17.71 1.98
CA GLN A 133 24.34 17.79 0.66
C GLN A 133 23.08 16.92 0.53
N GLN A 134 22.88 15.98 1.45
CA GLN A 134 21.73 15.06 1.48
C GLN A 134 20.73 15.40 2.59
N ARG A 135 20.88 16.53 3.29
CA ARG A 135 19.97 16.90 4.40
C ARG A 135 18.69 17.60 3.95
N ALA A 136 18.65 18.08 2.70
CA ALA A 136 17.42 18.53 2.03
C ALA A 136 16.76 17.31 1.36
N LEU A 137 16.11 16.49 2.18
CA LEU A 137 15.50 15.22 1.77
C LEU A 137 14.21 15.40 0.97
N GLY A 138 13.52 16.52 1.21
CA GLY A 138 12.11 16.69 0.91
C GLY A 138 11.26 15.68 1.69
N GLN A 139 10.08 15.39 1.14
CA GLN A 139 9.15 14.43 1.73
C GLN A 139 9.65 12.97 1.64
N THR A 140 9.55 12.25 2.76
CA THR A 140 9.65 10.78 2.78
C THR A 140 8.40 10.15 2.14
N LEU A 141 8.59 9.41 1.05
CA LEU A 141 7.53 8.84 0.22
C LEU A 141 7.13 7.42 0.63
N SER A 142 8.06 6.66 1.19
CA SER A 142 7.78 5.36 1.80
C SER A 142 8.80 5.06 2.88
N LEU A 143 8.40 4.19 3.81
CA LEU A 143 9.21 3.77 4.95
C LEU A 143 8.90 2.30 5.24
N GLN A 144 9.93 1.47 5.34
CA GLN A 144 9.78 0.05 5.66
C GLN A 144 10.83 -0.38 6.68
N ALA A 145 10.42 -1.26 7.60
CA ALA A 145 11.36 -1.92 8.49
C ALA A 145 12.24 -2.91 7.70
N THR A 146 13.51 -2.98 8.08
CA THR A 146 14.46 -3.99 7.63
C THR A 146 14.83 -4.88 8.82
N PRO A 147 15.52 -6.02 8.63
CA PRO A 147 15.93 -6.84 9.76
C PRO A 147 16.85 -6.13 10.77
N GLN A 148 17.56 -5.06 10.36
CA GLN A 148 18.49 -4.32 11.22
C GLN A 148 17.98 -2.93 11.62
N GLY A 149 17.14 -2.30 10.80
CA GLY A 149 16.65 -0.94 11.03
C GLY A 149 15.54 -0.58 10.04
N PHE A 150 15.75 0.47 9.24
CA PHE A 150 14.69 1.02 8.41
C PHE A 150 15.21 1.54 7.07
N ALA A 151 14.39 1.40 6.02
CA ALA A 151 14.62 1.98 4.71
C ALA A 151 13.66 3.15 4.48
N PHE A 152 14.22 4.32 4.18
CA PHE A 152 13.50 5.56 3.89
C PHE A 152 13.67 5.89 2.41
N MET A 153 12.56 6.00 1.67
CA MET A 153 12.60 6.43 0.29
C MET A 153 12.09 7.86 0.18
N THR A 154 12.88 8.73 -0.41
CA THR A 154 12.51 10.11 -0.74
C THR A 154 12.32 10.25 -2.26
N GLY A 155 12.09 11.48 -2.73
CA GLY A 155 12.09 11.74 -4.18
C GLY A 155 13.44 11.52 -4.88
N ARG A 156 14.55 11.44 -4.15
CA ARG A 156 15.91 11.39 -4.71
C ARG A 156 16.78 10.26 -4.19
N TRP A 157 16.47 9.70 -3.03
CA TRP A 157 17.33 8.71 -2.40
C TRP A 157 16.53 7.57 -1.81
N LEU A 158 17.12 6.38 -1.86
CA LEU A 158 16.80 5.29 -0.95
C LEU A 158 17.88 5.27 0.12
N LEU A 159 17.51 5.60 1.35
CA LEU A 159 18.39 5.65 2.51
C LEU A 159 18.09 4.46 3.42
N VAL A 160 19.13 3.78 3.91
CA VAL A 160 18.99 2.63 4.81
C VAL A 160 19.74 2.92 6.10
N TRP A 161 19.03 2.88 7.22
CA TRP A 161 19.61 2.96 8.55
C TRP A 161 19.70 1.57 9.16
N ASP A 162 20.89 1.18 9.62
CA ASP A 162 21.20 -0.16 10.18
C ASP A 162 21.14 -0.22 11.72
N GLY A 163 20.68 0.87 12.37
CA GLY A 163 20.75 1.05 13.81
C GLY A 163 21.88 1.99 14.26
N THR A 164 22.92 2.16 13.43
CA THR A 164 24.10 2.94 13.79
C THR A 164 24.41 4.04 12.76
N ARG A 165 24.32 3.72 11.46
CA ARG A 165 24.66 4.64 10.36
C ARG A 165 23.58 4.64 9.30
N VAL A 166 23.54 5.71 8.50
CA VAL A 166 22.67 5.83 7.33
C VAL A 166 23.51 5.66 6.07
N VAL A 167 23.10 4.76 5.17
CA VAL A 167 23.73 4.51 3.88
C VAL A 167 22.77 4.91 2.76
N THR A 168 23.27 5.63 1.75
CA THR A 168 22.52 5.81 0.49
C THR A 168 22.61 4.53 -0.34
N ALA A 169 21.54 3.74 -0.36
CA ALA A 169 21.46 2.50 -1.13
C ALA A 169 21.23 2.75 -2.63
N ALA A 170 20.54 3.84 -2.98
CA ALA A 170 20.35 4.27 -4.36
C ALA A 170 20.08 5.78 -4.44
N THR A 171 20.44 6.36 -5.58
CA THR A 171 20.12 7.75 -5.95
C THR A 171 19.27 7.75 -7.22
N PHE A 172 18.25 8.58 -7.24
CA PHE A 172 17.30 8.74 -8.32
C PHE A 172 17.36 10.18 -8.86
N PRO A 173 17.18 10.41 -10.17
CA PRO A 173 16.94 11.73 -10.69
C PRO A 173 15.68 12.33 -10.03
N GLY A 174 15.68 13.66 -9.89
CA GLY A 174 14.66 14.37 -9.12
C GLY A 174 13.29 14.50 -9.80
N ASP A 175 13.08 13.88 -10.97
CA ASP A 175 11.77 13.82 -11.63
C ASP A 175 10.93 12.66 -11.06
N ARG A 176 9.59 12.82 -11.06
CA ARG A 176 8.68 11.81 -10.51
C ARG A 176 7.71 11.26 -11.57
N PRO A 177 7.31 9.99 -11.47
CA PRO A 177 7.86 8.96 -10.58
C PRO A 177 9.11 8.31 -11.21
N PHE A 178 10.24 8.36 -10.51
CA PHE A 178 11.44 7.63 -10.93
C PHE A 178 11.60 6.28 -10.24
N ALA A 179 11.23 6.22 -8.95
CA ALA A 179 11.32 5.01 -8.15
C ALA A 179 10.11 4.88 -7.23
N GLU A 180 9.75 3.64 -6.93
CA GLU A 180 8.74 3.28 -5.94
C GLU A 180 9.17 2.02 -5.20
N SER A 181 8.85 1.91 -3.91
CA SER A 181 9.25 0.76 -3.10
C SER A 181 8.03 0.11 -2.44
N PHE A 182 8.12 -1.20 -2.31
CA PHE A 182 7.02 -2.08 -1.94
C PHE A 182 7.51 -3.06 -0.89
N ALA A 183 6.73 -3.22 0.19
CA ALA A 183 6.93 -4.31 1.13
C ALA A 183 6.36 -5.60 0.53
N VAL A 184 7.22 -6.61 0.33
CA VAL A 184 6.86 -7.90 -0.27
C VAL A 184 7.18 -8.99 0.74
N GLY A 185 6.24 -9.26 1.65
CA GLY A 185 6.50 -10.12 2.81
C GLY A 185 7.57 -9.49 3.70
N ARG A 186 8.72 -10.17 3.86
CA ARG A 186 9.87 -9.67 4.64
C ARG A 186 10.91 -8.93 3.78
N GLU A 187 10.68 -8.83 2.49
CA GLU A 187 11.60 -8.21 1.54
C GLU A 187 11.09 -6.84 1.11
N ILE A 188 12.00 -5.97 0.68
CA ILE A 188 11.65 -4.68 0.09
C ILE A 188 12.06 -4.75 -1.38
N CYS A 189 11.08 -4.56 -2.27
CA CYS A 189 11.31 -4.43 -3.69
C CYS A 189 11.25 -2.95 -4.08
N VAL A 190 12.06 -2.56 -5.05
CA VAL A 190 12.09 -1.21 -5.61
C VAL A 190 11.90 -1.34 -7.11
N TRP A 191 10.86 -0.70 -7.63
CA TRP A 191 10.71 -0.49 -9.06
C TRP A 191 11.38 0.83 -9.44
N THR A 192 12.17 0.81 -10.51
CA THR A 192 12.65 2.00 -11.20
C THR A 192 12.38 1.89 -12.69
N ARG A 193 12.75 2.90 -13.48
CA ARG A 193 12.69 2.82 -14.95
C ARG A 193 13.51 1.66 -15.53
N GLU A 194 14.49 1.12 -14.79
CA GLU A 194 15.32 -0.03 -15.20
C GLU A 194 14.67 -1.40 -14.92
N GLY A 195 13.57 -1.44 -14.15
CA GLY A 195 12.87 -2.66 -13.74
C GLY A 195 12.78 -2.82 -12.22
N ILE A 196 12.48 -4.05 -11.78
CA ILE A 196 12.34 -4.38 -10.35
C ILE A 196 13.67 -4.89 -9.79
N SER A 197 14.10 -4.29 -8.68
CA SER A 197 15.22 -4.74 -7.85
C SER A 197 14.74 -5.04 -6.43
N ARG A 198 15.53 -5.77 -5.65
CA ARG A 198 15.30 -6.07 -4.24
C ARG A 198 16.39 -5.45 -3.38
N LEU A 199 16.01 -4.91 -2.23
CA LEU A 199 16.96 -4.44 -1.24
C LEU A 199 17.55 -5.62 -0.47
N ARG A 200 18.87 -5.80 -0.57
CA ARG A 200 19.68 -6.77 0.19
C ARG A 200 20.70 -6.02 1.03
N GLY A 201 20.47 -5.97 2.34
CA GLY A 201 21.23 -5.11 3.24
C GLY A 201 21.09 -3.65 2.85
N THR A 202 22.16 -3.07 2.32
CA THR A 202 22.23 -1.66 1.88
C THR A 202 22.36 -1.50 0.36
N ARG A 203 22.11 -2.56 -0.42
CA ARG A 203 22.25 -2.54 -1.89
C ARG A 203 21.00 -3.03 -2.59
N LEU A 204 20.76 -2.52 -3.80
CA LEU A 204 19.73 -3.03 -4.70
C LEU A 204 20.32 -4.11 -5.60
N GLU A 205 19.68 -5.27 -5.64
CA GLU A 205 20.01 -6.37 -6.53
C GLU A 205 18.85 -6.60 -7.51
N PRO A 206 19.10 -6.72 -8.82
CA PRO A 206 18.04 -6.99 -9.79
C PRO A 206 17.27 -8.27 -9.43
N VAL A 207 15.95 -8.23 -9.56
CA VAL A 207 15.14 -9.45 -9.50
C VAL A 207 15.17 -10.10 -10.89
N PRO A 208 15.51 -11.39 -11.03
CA PRO A 208 15.41 -12.09 -12.31
C PRO A 208 13.98 -11.98 -12.88
N GLY A 209 13.84 -11.59 -14.16
CA GLY A 209 12.54 -11.31 -14.79
C GLY A 209 11.96 -9.93 -14.45
N GLY A 210 12.62 -9.17 -13.56
CA GLY A 210 12.23 -7.83 -13.15
C GLY A 210 12.46 -6.78 -14.23
N GLU A 211 13.36 -7.03 -15.17
CA GLU A 211 13.65 -6.18 -16.34
C GLU A 211 12.47 -6.05 -17.30
N VAL A 212 11.55 -7.04 -17.29
CA VAL A 212 10.28 -6.99 -18.06
C VAL A 212 9.40 -5.82 -17.64
N PHE A 213 9.63 -5.22 -16.45
CA PHE A 213 8.93 -4.05 -15.95
C PHE A 213 9.67 -2.73 -16.17
N ARG A 214 10.75 -2.74 -16.97
CA ARG A 214 11.45 -1.52 -17.42
C ARG A 214 10.45 -0.58 -18.10
N ASN A 215 10.45 0.68 -17.67
CA ASN A 215 9.52 1.73 -18.15
C ASN A 215 8.01 1.42 -18.04
N ARG A 216 7.62 0.34 -17.35
CA ARG A 216 6.23 -0.04 -17.13
C ARG A 216 5.84 0.32 -15.71
N ARG A 217 4.91 1.27 -15.56
CA ARG A 217 4.57 1.89 -14.27
C ARG A 217 3.99 0.84 -13.31
N VAL A 218 4.81 0.32 -12.40
CA VAL A 218 4.36 -0.60 -11.35
C VAL A 218 3.61 0.18 -10.28
N ASP A 219 2.38 -0.23 -10.00
CA ASP A 219 1.52 0.37 -8.98
C ASP A 219 1.55 -0.41 -7.66
N GLN A 220 1.76 -1.73 -7.70
CA GLN A 220 1.85 -2.60 -6.52
C GLN A 220 2.72 -3.83 -6.79
N ILE A 221 3.40 -4.32 -5.75
CA ILE A 221 4.04 -5.65 -5.74
C ILE A 221 3.62 -6.35 -4.45
N LEU A 222 3.00 -7.52 -4.57
CA LEU A 222 2.52 -8.32 -3.45
C LEU A 222 3.16 -9.71 -3.46
N PRO A 223 3.35 -10.34 -2.29
CA PRO A 223 3.81 -11.73 -2.25
C PRO A 223 2.77 -12.65 -2.88
N ALA A 224 3.23 -13.59 -3.70
CA ALA A 224 2.43 -14.67 -4.26
C ALA A 224 3.12 -16.01 -3.98
N GLY A 225 2.37 -17.13 -3.92
CA GLY A 225 2.98 -18.44 -3.68
C GLY A 225 4.09 -18.75 -4.69
N GLY A 226 5.35 -18.81 -4.26
CA GLY A 226 6.50 -19.04 -5.15
C GLY A 226 6.98 -17.82 -5.97
N GLY A 227 6.49 -16.60 -5.70
CA GLY A 227 6.99 -15.39 -6.38
C GLY A 227 6.25 -14.11 -6.00
N MET A 228 5.99 -13.25 -6.99
CA MET A 228 5.40 -11.93 -6.76
C MET A 228 4.26 -11.64 -7.75
N LEU A 229 3.16 -11.09 -7.22
CA LEU A 229 2.11 -10.49 -8.02
C LEU A 229 2.46 -9.03 -8.25
N VAL A 230 2.54 -8.61 -9.50
CA VAL A 230 2.90 -7.25 -9.91
C VAL A 230 1.72 -6.63 -10.64
N SER A 231 1.27 -5.47 -10.15
CA SER A 231 0.28 -4.66 -10.86
C SER A 231 0.99 -3.59 -11.67
N VAL A 232 0.67 -3.51 -12.96
CA VAL A 232 1.19 -2.53 -13.90
C VAL A 232 0.05 -1.62 -14.34
N ARG A 233 0.22 -0.32 -14.14
CA ARG A 233 -0.80 0.69 -14.46
C ARG A 233 -1.16 0.64 -15.94
N GLY A 234 -2.46 0.55 -16.23
CA GLY A 234 -2.95 0.48 -17.62
C GLY A 234 -2.82 -0.91 -18.27
N GLU A 235 -2.08 -1.85 -17.67
CA GLU A 235 -1.78 -3.15 -18.28
C GLU A 235 -2.31 -4.33 -17.46
N GLY A 236 -2.55 -4.15 -16.16
CA GLY A 236 -3.19 -5.14 -15.30
C GLY A 236 -2.20 -5.93 -14.44
N LEU A 237 -2.53 -7.19 -14.17
CA LEU A 237 -1.81 -8.07 -13.23
C LEU A 237 -0.91 -9.07 -13.93
N PHE A 238 0.30 -9.22 -13.38
CA PHE A 238 1.31 -10.16 -13.81
C PHE A 238 1.86 -10.95 -12.64
N LEU A 239 2.18 -12.21 -12.87
CA LEU A 239 2.84 -13.08 -11.91
C LEU A 239 4.29 -13.29 -12.33
N LEU A 240 5.22 -12.89 -11.48
CA LEU A 240 6.66 -13.12 -11.62
C LEU A 240 7.08 -14.28 -10.73
N ARG A 241 7.49 -15.40 -11.34
CA ARG A 241 7.99 -16.62 -10.67
C ARG A 241 9.16 -17.19 -11.43
N ASP A 242 10.24 -17.54 -10.74
CA ASP A 242 11.43 -18.18 -11.34
C ASP A 242 11.96 -17.45 -12.59
N GLY A 243 11.97 -16.12 -12.56
CA GLY A 243 12.40 -15.28 -13.69
C GLY A 243 11.41 -15.15 -14.85
N LYS A 244 10.24 -15.80 -14.77
CA LYS A 244 9.20 -15.76 -15.79
C LYS A 244 8.05 -14.87 -15.38
N VAL A 245 7.65 -13.97 -16.28
CA VAL A 245 6.50 -13.09 -16.12
C VAL A 245 5.34 -13.62 -16.96
N THR A 246 4.19 -13.83 -16.34
CA THR A 246 2.97 -14.31 -17.01
C THR A 246 1.77 -13.45 -16.64
N PRO A 247 0.83 -13.17 -17.56
CA PRO A 247 -0.43 -12.53 -17.21
C PRO A 247 -1.16 -13.34 -16.12
N PHE A 248 -1.79 -12.65 -15.17
CA PHE A 248 -2.48 -13.28 -14.03
C PHE A 248 -3.93 -12.84 -13.94
N ALA A 249 -4.82 -13.77 -13.57
CA ALA A 249 -6.25 -13.53 -13.30
C ALA A 249 -6.92 -12.55 -14.29
N PRO A 250 -7.20 -12.97 -15.54
CA PRO A 250 -7.60 -12.06 -16.64
C PRO A 250 -8.78 -11.13 -16.32
N GLU A 251 -9.76 -11.60 -15.55
CA GLU A 251 -10.92 -10.78 -15.16
C GLU A 251 -10.53 -9.66 -14.19
N ALA A 252 -9.82 -9.99 -13.12
CA ALA A 252 -9.29 -9.01 -12.16
C ALA A 252 -8.28 -8.07 -12.83
N SER A 253 -7.43 -8.61 -13.71
CA SER A 253 -6.43 -7.87 -14.46
C SER A 253 -7.04 -6.79 -15.36
N ARG A 254 -8.16 -7.07 -16.02
CA ARG A 254 -8.89 -6.04 -16.79
C ARG A 254 -9.40 -4.92 -15.90
N TRP A 255 -9.89 -5.24 -14.70
CA TRP A 255 -10.33 -4.23 -13.74
C TRP A 255 -9.17 -3.38 -13.22
N THR A 256 -8.04 -3.99 -12.85
CA THR A 256 -6.88 -3.25 -12.34
C THR A 256 -6.19 -2.44 -13.43
N ALA A 257 -6.20 -2.88 -14.69
CA ALA A 257 -5.71 -2.09 -15.83
C ALA A 257 -6.46 -0.75 -15.96
N ALA A 258 -7.77 -0.73 -15.67
CA ALA A 258 -8.60 0.48 -15.72
C ALA A 258 -8.51 1.37 -14.47
N LYS A 259 -7.72 0.97 -13.45
CA LYS A 259 -7.65 1.64 -12.16
C LYS A 259 -6.20 1.91 -11.75
N ARG A 260 -6.02 2.81 -10.79
CA ARG A 260 -4.75 2.97 -10.07
C ARG A 260 -4.88 2.26 -8.74
N LEU A 261 -4.02 1.28 -8.49
CA LEU A 261 -3.93 0.65 -7.18
C LEU A 261 -3.04 1.52 -6.27
N LEU A 262 -3.50 1.77 -5.04
CA LEU A 262 -2.77 2.58 -4.06
C LEU A 262 -2.13 1.71 -2.97
N SER A 263 -2.78 0.60 -2.62
CA SER A 263 -2.32 -0.36 -1.63
C SER A 263 -2.94 -1.73 -1.95
N GLY A 264 -2.35 -2.78 -1.39
CA GLY A 264 -2.86 -4.13 -1.44
C GLY A 264 -2.26 -4.97 -0.32
N GLU A 265 -3.02 -5.97 0.14
CA GLU A 265 -2.57 -6.88 1.18
C GLU A 265 -3.02 -8.30 0.84
N ARG A 266 -2.18 -9.28 1.18
CA ARG A 266 -2.54 -10.70 1.04
C ARG A 266 -3.29 -11.12 2.29
N LEU A 267 -4.57 -11.46 2.13
CA LEU A 267 -5.41 -11.94 3.21
C LEU A 267 -4.98 -13.36 3.65
N ALA A 268 -5.08 -13.63 4.96
CA ALA A 268 -4.54 -14.85 5.59
C ALA A 268 -5.19 -16.13 5.05
N ASP A 269 -6.47 -16.06 4.72
CA ASP A 269 -7.27 -17.13 4.13
C ASP A 269 -7.33 -17.07 2.60
N GLY A 270 -6.71 -16.05 1.99
CA GLY A 270 -6.72 -15.83 0.55
C GLY A 270 -8.09 -15.54 -0.04
N ARG A 271 -9.07 -15.12 0.77
CA ARG A 271 -10.43 -14.74 0.35
C ARG A 271 -10.66 -13.25 0.50
#